data_AF-N1Z8T5-F1
#
_entry.id   AF-N1Z8T5-F1
#
_cell.length_a   1.000
_cell.length_b   1.000
_cell.length_c   1.000
_cell.angle_alpha   90.00
_cell.angle_beta   90.00
_cell.angle_gamma   90.00
#
_symmetry.space_group_name_H-M   'P 1'
#
loop_
_entity.id
_entity.type
_entity.pdbx_description
1 polymer ?
#
loop_
_entity_poly.entity_id
_entity_poly.type
_entity_poly.pdbx_seq_one_letter_code
_entity_poly.pdbx_strand_id
1 'polypeptide(L)'
;MRGKLVEQDPIDEPASVLLEKIKAEKEQLIKEKKIKRSKPLPPITDEEKPFEIPDSWEWVRLGEVLTILRGGSPRPIKKYLTDSPNGINWIKIGDSTVNSKYIDHAAEKIIP
;
A
#
# COMPACT_ATOMS: atom_id res chain seq x y z
N MET A 1 21.29 -0.63 -3.97
CA MET A 1 21.27 0.40 -2.92
C MET A 1 20.50 -0.21 -1.74
N ARG A 2 21.10 -0.39 -0.56
CA ARG A 2 20.34 -0.82 0.64
C ARG A 2 19.90 0.43 1.38
N GLY A 3 18.62 0.54 1.70
CA GLY A 3 18.15 1.60 2.59
C GLY A 3 18.89 1.46 3.92
N LYS A 4 19.54 2.52 4.39
CA LYS A 4 20.00 2.58 5.77
C LYS A 4 18.82 3.02 6.61
N LEU A 5 18.55 2.31 7.69
CA LEU A 5 17.63 2.81 8.71
C LEU A 5 18.20 4.13 9.24
N VAL A 6 17.35 5.14 9.35
CA VAL A 6 17.70 6.40 10.00
C VAL A 6 17.89 6.12 11.49
N GLU A 7 18.69 6.94 12.18
CA GLU A 7 18.78 6.86 13.65
C GLU A 7 17.38 7.04 14.26
N GLN A 8 17.06 6.20 15.24
CA GLN A 8 15.77 6.23 15.91
C GLN A 8 15.75 7.35 16.95
N ASP A 9 14.69 8.16 16.96
CA ASP A 9 14.45 9.09 18.05
C ASP A 9 13.71 8.33 19.17
N PRO A 10 14.26 8.26 20.40
CA PRO A 10 13.58 7.61 21.52
C PRO A 10 12.27 8.28 21.94
N ILE A 11 11.97 9.48 21.42
CA ILE A 11 10.74 10.24 21.68
C ILE A 11 9.67 9.97 20.61
N ASP A 12 10.01 9.27 19.52
CA ASP A 12 9.03 8.93 18.49
C ASP A 12 7.86 8.10 19.05
N GLU A 13 6.65 8.41 18.57
CA GLU A 13 5.45 7.66 18.94
C GLU A 13 5.62 6.18 18.53
N PRO A 14 5.47 5.21 19.46
CA PRO A 14 5.62 3.81 19.13
C PRO A 14 4.50 3.35 18.19
N ALA A 15 4.80 2.40 17.32
CA ALA A 15 3.87 1.89 16.31
C ALA A 15 2.55 1.39 16.93
N SER A 16 2.59 0.87 18.17
CA SER A 16 1.42 0.44 18.93
C SER A 16 0.33 1.51 19.04
N VAL A 17 0.70 2.78 19.24
CA VAL A 17 -0.26 3.89 19.36
C VAL A 17 -0.98 4.14 18.04
N LEU A 18 -0.26 4.10 16.90
CA LEU A 18 -0.88 4.23 15.58
C LEU A 18 -1.78 3.03 15.26
N LEU A 19 -1.38 1.82 15.64
CA LEU A 19 -2.20 0.62 15.42
C LEU A 19 -3.53 0.68 16.18
N GLU A 20 -3.55 1.20 17.41
CA GLU A 20 -4.80 1.43 18.14
C GLU A 20 -5.70 2.47 17.46
N LYS A 21 -5.12 3.58 16.94
CA LYS A 21 -5.86 4.58 16.16
C LYS A 21 -6.50 3.95 14.91
N ILE A 22 -5.74 3.13 14.18
CA ILE A 22 -6.21 2.42 12.97
C ILE A 22 -7.36 1.46 13.31
N LYS A 23 -7.26 0.69 14.40
CA LYS A 23 -8.32 -0.22 14.84
C LYS A 23 -9.62 0.54 15.16
N ALA A 24 -9.52 1.61 15.95
CA ALA A 24 -10.67 2.43 16.32
C ALA A 24 -11.35 3.07 15.09
N GLU A 25 -10.56 3.65 14.19
CA GLU A 25 -11.08 4.25 12.96
C GLU A 25 -11.75 3.20 12.05
N LYS A 26 -11.14 2.01 11.91
CA LYS A 26 -11.71 0.91 11.14
C LYS A 26 -13.05 0.46 11.71
N GLU A 27 -13.18 0.35 13.03
CA GLU A 27 -14.45 0.02 13.70
C GLU A 27 -15.53 1.07 13.45
N GLN A 28 -15.16 2.35 13.53
CA GLN A 28 -16.06 3.45 13.21
C GLN A 28 -16.54 3.38 11.75
N LEU A 29 -15.64 3.17 10.79
CA LEU A 29 -15.98 3.07 9.37
C LEU A 29 -16.86 1.84 9.06
N ILE A 30 -16.70 0.74 9.79
CA ILE A 30 -17.59 -0.43 9.72
C ILE A 30 -18.98 -0.09 10.25
N LYS A 31 -19.07 0.61 11.39
CA LYS A 31 -20.35 1.07 11.98
C LYS A 31 -21.09 2.02 11.04
N GLU A 32 -20.37 2.90 10.36
CA GLU A 32 -20.87 3.81 9.33
C GLU A 32 -21.18 3.13 7.99
N LYS A 33 -20.91 1.83 7.85
CA LYS A 33 -21.07 1.03 6.61
C LYS A 33 -20.27 1.55 5.41
N LYS A 34 -19.21 2.34 5.65
CA LYS A 34 -18.28 2.82 4.62
C LYS A 34 -17.35 1.70 4.14
N ILE A 35 -17.02 0.77 5.03
CA ILE A 35 -16.23 -0.42 4.71
C ILE A 35 -16.90 -1.69 5.25
N LYS A 36 -16.64 -2.83 4.61
CA LYS A 36 -17.09 -4.15 5.08
C LYS A 36 -16.16 -4.68 6.16
N ARG A 37 -16.72 -5.37 7.15
CA ARG A 37 -15.92 -6.09 8.16
C ARG A 37 -15.11 -7.20 7.47
N SER A 38 -13.78 -7.14 7.59
CA SER A 38 -12.87 -8.18 7.12
C SER A 38 -12.86 -9.37 8.07
N LYS A 39 -12.51 -10.56 7.56
CA LYS A 39 -12.22 -11.71 8.43
C LYS A 39 -11.02 -11.39 9.33
N PRO A 40 -11.00 -11.88 10.59
CA PRO A 40 -9.80 -11.79 11.43
C PRO A 40 -8.61 -12.44 10.73
N LEU A 41 -7.45 -11.80 10.84
CA LEU A 41 -6.20 -12.34 10.33
C LEU A 41 -5.57 -13.25 11.39
N PRO A 42 -4.79 -14.26 11.00
CA PRO A 42 -4.09 -15.11 11.96
C PRO A 42 -3.09 -14.28 12.76
N PRO A 43 -2.92 -14.58 14.06
CA PRO A 43 -1.89 -13.94 14.87
C PRO A 43 -0.50 -14.19 14.27
N ILE A 44 0.44 -13.30 14.56
CA ILE A 44 1.85 -13.49 14.18
C ILE A 44 2.51 -14.32 15.28
N THR A 45 3.03 -15.49 14.93
CA THR A 45 3.75 -16.35 15.88
C THR A 45 5.20 -15.90 16.02
N ASP A 46 5.88 -16.34 17.09
CA ASP A 46 7.30 -16.02 17.30
C ASP A 46 8.21 -16.66 16.23
N GLU A 47 7.79 -17.80 15.65
CA GLU A 47 8.47 -18.47 14.54
C GLU A 47 8.45 -17.63 13.24
N GLU A 48 7.45 -16.76 13.06
CA GLU A 48 7.34 -15.88 11.91
C GLU A 48 8.22 -14.62 12.03
N LYS A 49 8.74 -14.31 13.22
CA LYS A 49 9.55 -13.11 13.49
C LYS A 49 11.01 -13.38 13.15
N PRO A 50 11.55 -12.84 12.05
CA PRO A 50 12.89 -13.21 11.57
C PRO A 50 14.03 -12.63 12.41
N PHE A 51 13.76 -11.59 13.22
CA PHE A 51 14.74 -10.90 14.05
C PHE A 51 14.05 -10.05 15.12
N GLU A 52 14.83 -9.65 16.13
CA GLU A 52 14.42 -8.68 17.14
C GLU A 52 14.28 -7.28 16.53
N ILE A 53 13.21 -6.59 16.93
CA ILE A 53 12.92 -5.21 16.54
C ILE A 53 12.93 -4.33 17.80
N PRO A 54 13.20 -3.03 17.68
CA PRO A 54 13.10 -2.11 18.81
C PRO A 54 11.68 -2.06 19.40
N ASP A 55 11.57 -1.71 20.68
CA ASP A 55 10.28 -1.63 21.39
C ASP A 55 9.31 -0.61 20.78
N SER A 56 9.81 0.34 19.98
CA SER A 56 9.00 1.31 19.25
C SER A 56 8.34 0.71 17.98
N TRP A 57 8.75 -0.47 17.53
CA TRP A 57 8.25 -1.13 16.33
C TRP A 57 7.28 -2.26 16.70
N GLU A 58 6.40 -2.61 15.75
CA GLU A 58 5.46 -3.71 15.93
C GLU A 58 5.40 -4.58 14.68
N TRP A 59 5.33 -5.89 14.87
CA TRP A 59 5.01 -6.82 13.80
C TRP A 59 3.50 -6.82 13.56
N VAL A 60 3.08 -6.55 12.33
CA VAL A 60 1.67 -6.37 11.97
C VAL A 60 1.39 -7.00 10.60
N ARG A 61 0.18 -7.57 10.41
CA ARG A 61 -0.21 -8.08 9.09
C ARG A 61 -0.57 -6.89 8.19
N LEU A 62 -0.13 -6.90 6.93
CA LEU A 62 -0.39 -5.80 5.99
C LEU A 62 -1.88 -5.42 5.88
N GLY A 63 -2.78 -6.40 5.97
CA GLY A 63 -4.23 -6.19 5.93
C GLY A 63 -4.84 -5.54 7.18
N GLU A 64 -4.07 -5.38 8.26
CA GLU A 64 -4.50 -4.64 9.46
C GLU A 64 -4.36 -3.13 9.26
N VAL A 65 -3.33 -2.71 8.52
CA VAL A 65 -2.99 -1.30 8.29
C VAL A 65 -3.44 -0.79 6.93
N LEU A 66 -3.63 -1.67 5.93
CA LEU A 66 -3.95 -1.29 4.56
C LEU A 66 -5.05 -2.16 3.96
N THR A 67 -5.83 -1.57 3.05
CA THR A 67 -6.70 -2.34 2.17
C THR A 67 -5.91 -2.80 0.95
N ILE A 68 -5.74 -4.11 0.80
CA ILE A 68 -5.03 -4.68 -0.34
C ILE A 68 -5.98 -4.70 -1.55
N LEU A 69 -5.64 -3.93 -2.57
CA LEU A 69 -6.33 -3.90 -3.85
C LEU A 69 -5.42 -4.45 -4.94
N ARG A 70 -6.01 -5.16 -5.91
CA ARG A 70 -5.29 -5.67 -7.07
C ARG A 70 -5.70 -4.87 -8.29
N GLY A 71 -4.71 -4.24 -8.94
CA GLY A 71 -4.90 -3.67 -10.27
C GLY A 71 -5.14 -4.76 -11.31
N GLY A 72 -5.83 -4.43 -12.40
CA GLY A 72 -6.05 -5.33 -13.52
C GLY A 72 -6.02 -4.58 -14.84
N SER A 73 -5.51 -5.22 -15.88
CA SER A 73 -5.59 -4.67 -17.23
C SER A 73 -6.98 -4.94 -17.81
N PRO A 74 -7.67 -3.94 -18.37
CA PRO A 74 -8.84 -4.19 -19.21
C PRO A 74 -8.49 -5.21 -20.30
N ARG A 75 -9.36 -6.19 -20.51
CA ARG A 75 -9.14 -7.26 -21.52
C ARG A 75 -10.26 -7.23 -22.57
N PRO A 76 -9.93 -7.26 -23.87
CA PRO A 76 -8.60 -7.12 -24.45
C PRO A 76 -8.12 -5.65 -24.43
N ILE A 77 -6.90 -5.40 -23.97
CA ILE A 77 -6.35 -4.04 -23.78
C ILE A 77 -6.40 -3.18 -25.05
N LYS A 78 -6.26 -3.79 -26.24
CA LYS A 78 -6.33 -3.11 -27.54
C LYS A 78 -7.61 -2.31 -27.75
N LYS A 79 -8.73 -2.71 -27.14
CA LYS A 79 -10.02 -1.99 -27.26
C LYS A 79 -10.06 -0.70 -26.43
N TYR A 80 -9.13 -0.55 -25.49
CA TYR A 80 -9.11 0.57 -24.56
C TYR A 80 -8.01 1.58 -24.90
N LEU A 81 -6.98 1.20 -25.68
CA LEU A 81 -5.91 2.11 -26.09
C LEU A 81 -6.45 3.27 -26.94
N THR A 82 -5.89 4.45 -26.73
CA THR A 82 -6.26 5.66 -27.45
C THR A 82 -5.08 6.61 -27.62
N ASP A 83 -5.07 7.35 -28.74
CA ASP A 83 -4.15 8.46 -28.99
C ASP A 83 -4.76 9.82 -28.61
N SER A 84 -5.97 9.83 -28.04
CA SER A 84 -6.64 11.06 -27.60
C SER A 84 -5.78 11.79 -26.57
N PRO A 85 -5.54 13.10 -26.73
CA PRO A 85 -4.85 13.91 -25.72
C PRO A 85 -5.53 13.87 -24.35
N ASN A 86 -6.86 13.66 -24.32
CA ASN A 86 -7.69 13.57 -23.13
C ASN A 86 -7.80 12.14 -22.56
N GLY A 87 -7.06 11.16 -23.11
CA GLY A 87 -7.03 9.80 -22.58
C GLY A 87 -6.32 9.72 -21.22
N ILE A 88 -6.74 8.75 -20.40
CA ILE A 88 -6.17 8.48 -19.07
C ILE A 88 -4.81 7.81 -19.25
N ASN A 89 -3.78 8.29 -18.55
CA ASN A 89 -2.45 7.68 -18.61
C ASN A 89 -2.47 6.22 -18.11
N TRP A 90 -2.00 5.30 -18.95
CA TRP A 90 -1.88 3.89 -18.62
C TRP A 90 -0.47 3.58 -18.13
N ILE A 91 -0.26 3.70 -16.82
CA ILE A 91 1.05 3.50 -16.19
C ILE A 91 1.37 2.00 -16.11
N LYS A 92 2.48 1.61 -16.72
CA LYS A 92 3.03 0.25 -16.72
C LYS A 92 4.39 0.23 -16.05
N ILE A 93 4.85 -0.98 -15.70
CA ILE A 93 6.21 -1.20 -15.20
C ILE A 93 7.26 -0.65 -16.18
N GLY A 94 7.01 -0.76 -17.49
CA GLY A 94 7.90 -0.24 -18.54
C GLY A 94 8.03 1.29 -18.60
N ASP A 95 7.13 2.04 -17.94
CA ASP A 95 7.25 3.51 -17.84
C ASP A 95 8.21 3.93 -16.71
N SER A 96 8.69 2.98 -15.89
CA SER A 96 9.75 3.26 -14.91
C SER A 96 11.10 3.44 -15.61
N THR A 97 11.81 4.51 -15.27
CA THR A 97 13.15 4.79 -15.78
C THR A 97 14.21 4.52 -14.71
N VAL A 98 15.34 3.96 -15.14
CA VAL A 98 16.46 3.67 -14.24
C VAL A 98 16.94 4.97 -13.60
N ASN A 99 17.13 4.95 -12.28
CA ASN A 99 17.55 6.09 -11.45
C ASN A 99 16.57 7.28 -11.40
N SER A 100 15.34 7.13 -11.90
CA SER A 100 14.31 8.15 -11.65
C SER A 100 13.58 7.88 -10.34
N LYS A 101 13.20 8.96 -9.66
CA LYS A 101 12.32 8.95 -8.49
C LYS A 101 10.84 9.01 -8.88
N TYR A 102 10.52 9.51 -10.08
CA TYR A 102 9.16 9.82 -10.50
C TYR A 102 8.86 9.25 -11.89
N ILE A 103 7.59 8.87 -12.10
CA ILE A 103 7.02 8.62 -13.43
C ILE A 103 6.24 9.88 -13.79
N ASP A 104 6.79 10.68 -14.70
CA ASP A 104 6.22 11.95 -15.18
C ASP A 104 5.56 11.82 -16.57
N HIS A 105 5.73 10.66 -17.22
CA HIS A 105 5.18 10.34 -18.53
C HIS A 105 4.68 8.88 -18.58
N ALA A 106 3.65 8.62 -19.38
CA ALA A 106 3.18 7.27 -19.71
C ALA A 106 3.12 7.11 -21.23
N ALA A 107 3.67 6.01 -21.75
CA ALA A 107 3.75 5.77 -23.20
C ALA A 107 2.38 5.53 -23.86
N GLU A 108 1.40 5.05 -23.10
CA GLU A 108 0.07 4.72 -23.61
C GLU A 108 -1.01 5.42 -22.78
N LYS A 109 -2.13 5.71 -23.44
CA LYS A 109 -3.35 6.18 -22.80
C LYS A 109 -4.49 5.20 -23.05
N ILE A 110 -5.46 5.18 -22.13
CA ILE A 110 -6.70 4.42 -22.26
C ILE A 110 -7.93 5.33 -22.18
N ILE A 111 -9.03 4.88 -22.78
CA ILE A 111 -10.37 5.41 -22.50
C ILE A 111 -10.86 4.93 -21.12
N PRO A 112 -11.76 5.70 -20.46
CA PRO A 112 -12.40 5.28 -19.21
C PRO A 112 -13.15 3.94 -19.29
#